data_AF-A0A6V8P0U8-F1
#
_entry.id   AF-A0A6V8P0U8-F1
#
_cell.length_a   1.000
_cell.length_b   1.000
_cell.length_c   1.000
_cell.angle_alpha   90.00
_cell.angle_beta   90.00
_cell.angle_gamma   90.00
#
_symmetry.space_group_name_H-M   'P 1'
#
loop_
_entity.id
_entity.type
_entity.pdbx_description
1 polymer ?
#
loop_
_entity_poly.entity_id
_entity_poly.type
_entity_poly.pdbx_seq_one_letter_code
_entity_poly.pdbx_strand_id
1 'polypeptide(L)'
;MSKFPEFEDEKEARGFFDTHSTIAYLEDTEPEQVKLSEVFQKSIQERREKKQPITLKLSPSHLRDAKRLARRKGIPYQTLIQLWISEGIEKEYRKEQAS
;
A
#
# COMPACT_ATOMS: atom_id res chain seq x y z
N MET A 1 15.95 32.81 5.24
CA MET A 1 15.83 31.73 4.24
C MET A 1 16.92 30.72 4.57
N SER A 2 16.55 29.50 4.94
CA SER A 2 17.49 28.48 5.42
C SER A 2 17.98 27.63 4.27
N LYS A 3 19.30 27.53 4.13
CA LYS A 3 19.96 26.64 3.16
C LYS A 3 20.01 25.22 3.71
N PHE A 4 19.97 24.22 2.84
CA PHE A 4 20.20 22.84 3.21
C PHE A 4 21.62 22.71 3.79
N PRO A 5 21.78 22.12 4.98
CA PRO A 5 23.09 22.02 5.62
C PRO A 5 24.00 21.02 4.90
N GLU A 6 25.30 21.33 4.85
CA GLU A 6 26.33 20.37 4.48
C GLU A 6 26.69 19.54 5.73
N PHE A 7 26.73 18.21 5.61
CA PHE A 7 27.08 17.32 6.72
C PHE A 7 28.49 16.79 6.55
N GLU A 8 29.30 16.83 7.61
CA GLU A 8 30.66 16.27 7.59
C GLU A 8 30.67 14.76 7.88
N ASP A 9 29.71 14.26 8.68
CA ASP A 9 29.58 12.85 9.05
C ASP A 9 28.11 12.38 9.04
N GLU A 10 27.91 11.07 8.85
CA GLU A 10 26.59 10.44 8.80
C GLU A 10 25.84 10.55 10.13
N LYS A 11 26.57 10.63 11.26
CA LYS A 11 25.98 10.83 12.59
C LYS A 11 25.34 12.21 12.75
N GLU A 12 25.95 13.23 12.16
CA GLU A 12 25.44 14.60 12.18
C GLU A 12 24.17 14.71 11.33
N ALA A 13 24.18 14.11 10.14
CA ALA A 13 23.01 14.01 9.28
C ALA A 13 21.84 13.33 10.00
N ARG A 14 22.09 12.21 10.70
CA ARG A 14 21.04 11.51 11.46
C ARG A 14 20.43 12.39 12.55
N GLY A 15 21.25 13.04 13.36
CA GLY A 15 20.77 13.95 14.41
C GLY A 15 19.96 15.14 13.86
N PHE A 16 20.35 15.64 12.68
CA PHE A 16 19.60 16.67 11.97
C PHE A 16 18.23 16.18 11.52
N PHE A 17 18.14 15.04 10.83
CA PHE A 17 16.87 14.48 10.34
C PHE A 17 15.92 14.04 11.46
N ASP A 18 16.45 13.65 12.62
CA ASP A 18 15.63 13.30 13.79
C ASP A 18 14.90 14.53 14.38
N THR A 19 15.48 15.72 14.19
CA THR A 19 15.02 16.96 14.84
C THR A 19 14.37 17.94 13.87
N HIS A 20 14.72 17.89 12.58
CA HIS A 20 14.32 18.87 11.57
C HIS A 20 13.43 18.24 10.50
N SER A 21 12.34 18.95 10.17
CA SER A 21 11.49 18.57 9.04
C SER A 21 12.14 18.97 7.72
N THR A 22 12.26 18.01 6.81
CA THR A 22 12.78 18.22 5.44
C THR A 22 11.91 19.14 4.59
N ILE A 23 10.64 19.35 4.98
CA ILE A 23 9.70 20.26 4.30
C ILE A 23 10.24 21.70 4.27
N ALA A 24 10.96 22.11 5.32
CA ALA A 24 11.51 23.45 5.44
C ALA A 24 12.63 23.77 4.42
N TYR A 25 13.09 22.77 3.68
CA TYR A 25 14.19 22.87 2.71
C TYR A 25 13.78 22.46 1.29
N LEU A 26 12.48 22.20 1.04
CA LEU A 26 11.99 21.75 -0.27
C LEU A 26 12.28 22.74 -1.42
N GLU A 27 12.32 24.03 -1.13
CA GLU A 27 12.62 25.08 -2.12
C GLU A 27 14.11 25.12 -2.49
N ASP A 28 14.99 24.56 -1.66
CA ASP A 28 16.44 24.51 -1.85
C ASP A 28 16.92 23.14 -2.41
N THR A 29 16.00 22.18 -2.55
CA THR A 29 16.28 20.87 -3.15
C THR A 29 15.84 20.84 -4.61
N GLU A 30 16.70 20.33 -5.50
CA GLU A 30 16.33 20.11 -6.90
C GLU A 30 15.39 18.90 -7.04
N PRO A 31 14.33 18.99 -7.86
CA PRO A 31 13.46 17.86 -8.12
C PRO A 31 14.20 16.79 -8.92
N GLU A 32 14.61 15.71 -8.26
CA GLU A 32 15.21 14.57 -8.94
C GLU A 32 14.11 13.76 -9.66
N GLN A 33 14.22 13.64 -10.99
CA GLN A 33 13.35 12.74 -11.75
C GLN A 33 13.79 11.31 -11.50
N VAL A 34 13.18 10.67 -10.50
CA VAL A 34 13.39 9.25 -10.22
C VAL A 34 12.89 8.44 -11.42
N LYS A 35 13.81 8.00 -12.28
CA LYS A 35 13.52 7.01 -13.32
C LYS A 35 13.35 5.66 -12.64
N LEU A 36 12.09 5.30 -12.37
CA LEU A 36 11.75 3.97 -11.89
C LEU A 36 12.27 2.93 -12.90
N SER A 37 12.96 1.90 -12.42
CA SER A 37 13.43 0.81 -13.28
C SER A 37 12.26 0.16 -14.04
N GLU A 38 12.49 -0.30 -15.26
CA GLU A 38 11.46 -0.94 -16.09
C GLU A 38 10.81 -2.14 -15.37
N VAL A 39 11.58 -2.88 -14.59
CA VAL A 39 11.11 -3.99 -13.75
C VAL A 39 10.14 -3.50 -12.68
N PHE A 40 10.46 -2.39 -12.01
CA PHE A 40 9.59 -1.82 -10.99
C PHE A 40 8.31 -1.26 -11.62
N GLN A 41 8.42 -0.58 -12.76
CA GLN A 41 7.27 -0.09 -13.53
C GLN A 41 6.35 -1.24 -13.94
N LYS A 42 6.92 -2.34 -14.46
CA LYS A 42 6.16 -3.54 -14.85
C LYS A 42 5.47 -4.18 -13.65
N SER A 43 6.15 -4.30 -12.50
CA SER A 43 5.54 -4.84 -11.28
C SER A 43 4.37 -3.98 -10.76
N ILE A 44 4.46 -2.65 -10.88
CA ILE A 44 3.36 -1.74 -10.56
C ILE A 44 2.21 -1.90 -11.57
N GLN A 45 2.54 -2.08 -12.84
CA GLN A 45 1.58 -2.27 -13.93
C GLN A 45 0.82 -3.60 -13.83
N GLU A 46 1.51 -4.69 -13.47
CA GLU A 46 0.92 -6.02 -13.22
C GLU A 46 0.00 -6.00 -11.99
N ARG A 47 0.43 -5.37 -10.88
CA ARG A 47 -0.47 -5.13 -9.73
C ARG A 47 -1.68 -4.26 -10.08
N ARG A 48 -1.58 -3.49 -11.16
CA ARG A 48 -2.62 -2.62 -11.71
C ARG A 48 -3.55 -3.32 -12.69
N GLU A 49 -3.40 -4.63 -12.96
CA GLU A 49 -4.40 -5.38 -13.70
C GLU A 49 -5.80 -4.96 -13.23
N LYS A 50 -6.56 -4.37 -14.16
CA LYS A 50 -7.72 -3.56 -13.81
C LYS A 50 -8.79 -4.48 -13.24
N LYS A 51 -9.02 -4.37 -11.94
CA LYS A 51 -10.14 -5.05 -11.27
C LYS A 51 -11.43 -4.67 -12.00
N GLN A 52 -12.19 -5.68 -12.42
CA GLN A 52 -13.50 -5.45 -13.01
C GLN A 52 -14.46 -4.98 -11.90
N PRO A 53 -15.07 -3.79 -12.02
CA PRO A 53 -16.04 -3.32 -11.04
C PRO A 53 -17.30 -4.18 -11.14
N ILE A 54 -17.79 -4.66 -10.00
CA ILE A 54 -19.03 -5.43 -9.90
C ILE A 54 -19.91 -4.90 -8.77
N THR A 55 -21.22 -5.03 -8.93
CA THR A 55 -22.19 -4.76 -7.87
C THR A 55 -22.66 -6.09 -7.28
N LEU A 56 -22.40 -6.30 -5.99
CA LEU A 56 -22.82 -7.49 -5.25
C LEU A 56 -23.85 -7.11 -4.19
N LYS A 57 -24.96 -7.85 -4.12
CA LYS A 57 -25.93 -7.71 -3.02
C LYS A 57 -25.46 -8.52 -1.82
N LEU A 58 -25.31 -7.87 -0.68
CA LEU A 58 -24.94 -8.48 0.60
C LEU A 58 -26.04 -8.22 1.63
N SER A 59 -26.26 -9.17 2.53
CA SER A 59 -27.08 -8.92 3.71
C SER A 59 -26.50 -7.74 4.51
N PRO A 60 -27.34 -6.82 5.04
CA PRO A 60 -26.89 -5.75 5.90
C PRO A 60 -26.10 -6.24 7.13
N SER A 61 -26.44 -7.41 7.69
CA SER A 61 -25.70 -8.00 8.82
C SER A 61 -24.27 -8.37 8.42
N HIS A 62 -24.11 -9.11 7.32
CA HIS A 62 -22.79 -9.53 6.83
C HIS A 62 -21.88 -8.34 6.52
N LEU A 63 -22.42 -7.28 5.90
CA LEU A 63 -21.63 -6.08 5.61
C LEU A 63 -21.17 -5.38 6.90
N ARG A 64 -22.03 -5.31 7.93
CA ARG A 64 -21.65 -4.75 9.24
C ARG A 64 -20.55 -5.57 9.91
N ASP A 65 -20.66 -6.89 9.89
CA ASP A 65 -19.68 -7.77 10.52
C ASP A 65 -18.34 -7.75 9.79
N ALA A 66 -18.36 -7.73 8.45
CA ALA A 66 -17.17 -7.56 7.63
C ALA A 66 -16.45 -6.25 7.95
N LYS A 67 -17.18 -5.12 8.04
CA LYS A 67 -16.61 -3.83 8.43
C LYS A 67 -15.98 -3.87 9.83
N ARG A 68 -16.64 -4.50 10.80
CA ARG A 68 -16.14 -4.63 12.18
C ARG A 68 -14.85 -5.46 12.21
N LEU A 69 -14.84 -6.60 11.52
CA LEU A 69 -13.66 -7.49 11.42
C LEU A 69 -12.49 -6.80 10.72
N ALA A 70 -12.75 -6.11 9.62
CA ALA A 70 -11.73 -5.38 8.86
C ALA A 70 -11.08 -4.28 9.70
N ARG A 71 -11.88 -3.52 10.46
CA ARG A 71 -11.37 -2.50 11.39
C ARG A 71 -10.45 -3.10 12.44
N ARG A 72 -10.81 -4.24 13.04
CA ARG A 72 -9.94 -4.93 14.01
C ARG A 72 -8.63 -5.42 13.40
N LYS A 73 -8.66 -5.79 12.11
CA LYS A 73 -7.48 -6.22 11.35
C LYS A 73 -6.67 -5.07 10.76
N GLY A 74 -7.11 -3.82 10.92
CA GLY A 74 -6.44 -2.65 10.35
C GLY A 74 -6.46 -2.59 8.81
N ILE A 75 -7.42 -3.25 8.17
CA ILE A 75 -7.54 -3.30 6.69
C ILE A 75 -8.89 -2.75 6.22
N PRO A 76 -8.99 -2.26 4.96
CA PRO A 76 -10.28 -1.91 4.37
C PRO A 76 -11.21 -3.13 4.26
N TYR A 77 -12.51 -2.92 4.45
CA TYR A 77 -13.48 -4.02 4.39
C TYR A 77 -13.58 -4.63 2.99
N GLN A 78 -13.35 -3.84 1.93
CA GLN A 78 -13.29 -4.36 0.56
C GLN A 78 -12.12 -5.33 0.39
N THR A 79 -10.96 -5.03 1.00
CA THR A 79 -9.79 -5.92 1.00
C THR A 79 -10.09 -7.22 1.73
N LEU A 80 -10.75 -7.15 2.89
CA LEU A 80 -11.14 -8.35 3.63
C LEU A 80 -12.11 -9.23 2.82
N ILE A 81 -13.10 -8.64 2.16
CA ILE A 81 -14.04 -9.36 1.30
C ILE A 81 -13.30 -10.02 0.13
N GLN A 82 -12.36 -9.33 -0.51
CA GLN A 82 -11.55 -9.89 -1.61
C GLN A 82 -10.71 -11.08 -1.13
N LEU A 83 -10.10 -10.99 0.05
CA LEU A 83 -9.34 -12.09 0.64
C LEU A 83 -10.22 -13.33 0.85
N TRP A 84 -11.40 -13.19 1.43
CA TRP A 84 -12.33 -14.31 1.63
C TRP A 84 -12.81 -14.94 0.33
N ILE A 85 -13.02 -14.14 -0.72
CA ILE A 85 -13.37 -14.67 -2.04
C ILE A 85 -12.23 -15.52 -2.59
N SER A 86 -10.99 -15.04 -2.51
CA SER A 86 -9.81 -15.81 -2.94
C SER A 86 -9.64 -17.10 -2.16
N GLU A 87 -9.73 -17.04 -0.83
CA GLU A 87 -9.66 -18.23 0.05
C GLU A 87 -10.76 -19.24 -0.26
N GLY A 88 -11.98 -18.76 -0.53
CA GLY A 88 -13.12 -19.61 -0.91
C GLY A 88 -12.88 -20.34 -2.23
N ILE A 89 -12.40 -19.63 -3.25
CA ILE A 89 -12.07 -20.21 -4.56
C ILE A 89 -10.96 -21.25 -4.43
N GLU A 90 -9.87 -20.91 -3.74
CA GLU A 90 -8.74 -21.83 -3.56
C GLU A 90 -9.16 -23.11 -2.84
N LYS A 91 -10.03 -22.98 -1.82
CA LYS A 91 -10.56 -24.12 -1.09
C LYS A 91 -11.37 -25.05 -1.98
N GLU A 92 -12.19 -24.54 -2.90
CA GLU A 92 -12.96 -25.37 -3.82
C GLU A 92 -12.06 -26.04 -4.87
N TYR A 93 -11.09 -25.32 -5.46
CA TYR A 93 -10.12 -25.93 -6.37
C TYR A 93 -9.34 -27.08 -5.73
N ARG A 94 -8.97 -26.92 -4.45
CA ARG A 94 -8.25 -27.98 -3.72
C ARG A 94 -9.11 -29.23 -3.53
N LYS A 95 -10.43 -29.08 -3.34
CA LYS A 95 -11.35 -30.23 -3.21
C LYS A 95 -11.57 -30.94 -4.54
N GLU A 96 -11.68 -30.19 -5.62
CA GLU A 96 -11.85 -30.74 -6.97
C GLU A 96 -10.62 -31.55 -7.41
N GLN A 97 -9.41 -31.11 -7.05
CA GLN A 97 -8.18 -31.85 -7.35
C GLN A 97 -7.97 -33.10 -6.48
N ALA A 98 -8.67 -33.20 -5.36
CA ALA A 98 -8.59 -34.32 -4.42
C ALA A 98 -9.70 -35.36 -4.61
N SER A 99 -10.64 -35.13 -5.54
CA SER A 99 -11.74 -36.03 -5.91
C SER A 99 -11.46 -36.68 -7.27
#